data_AF-A0A1E1IZA3-F1
#
_entry.id   AF-A0A1E1IZA3-F1
#
_cell.length_a   1.000
_cell.length_b   1.000
_cell.length_c   1.000
_cell.angle_alpha   90.00
_cell.angle_beta   90.00
_cell.angle_gamma   90.00
#
_symmetry.space_group_name_H-M   'P 1'
#
loop_
_entity.id
_entity.type
_entity.pdbx_description
1 polymer ?
#
loop_
_entity_poly.entity_id
_entity_poly.type
_entity_poly.pdbx_seq_one_letter_code
_entity_poly.pdbx_strand_id
1 'polypeptide(L)'
;MIPVRDAIYHCIRVDVHTIAWWKNACVCGFMALLSLVAGLFIPNINVVFGLVGGFSGGFIGFIYPALMVMYAGSWSLSSVGWYHYLSTYFLLIVGVIGVVWGTASSIYGEI
;
A
#
# COMPACT_ATOMS: atom_id res chain seq x y z
N MET A 1 -12.95 7.29 -4.96
CA MET A 1 -12.41 6.71 -6.21
C MET A 1 -11.45 7.64 -6.95
N ILE A 2 -11.54 8.97 -6.79
CA ILE A 2 -10.67 9.95 -7.48
C ILE A 2 -9.16 9.68 -7.30
N PRO A 3 -8.60 9.48 -6.08
CA PRO A 3 -7.16 9.26 -5.92
C PRO A 3 -6.69 7.90 -6.46
N VAL A 4 -7.51 6.86 -6.36
CA VAL A 4 -7.18 5.52 -6.87
C VAL A 4 -7.17 5.49 -8.40
N ARG A 5 -8.12 6.19 -9.03
CA ARG A 5 -8.16 6.37 -10.47
C ARG A 5 -6.89 7.07 -10.98
N ASP A 6 -6.50 8.16 -10.32
CA ASP A 6 -5.31 8.92 -10.73
C ASP A 6 -4.02 8.10 -10.50
N ALA A 7 -3.96 7.27 -9.45
CA ALA A 7 -2.87 6.32 -9.23
C ALA A 7 -2.80 5.23 -10.32
N ILE A 8 -3.94 4.67 -10.75
CA ILE A 8 -4.00 3.68 -11.84
C ILE A 8 -3.49 4.31 -13.15
N TYR A 9 -3.89 5.55 -13.45
CA TYR A 9 -3.41 6.26 -14.64
C TYR A 9 -1.92 6.59 -14.58
N HIS A 10 -1.41 6.91 -13.39
CA HIS A 10 0.02 7.07 -13.18
C HIS A 10 0.80 5.75 -13.41
N CYS A 11 0.29 4.62 -12.91
CA CYS A 11 0.89 3.30 -13.15
C CYS A 11 0.88 2.90 -14.64
N ILE A 12 -0.17 3.25 -15.37
CA ILE A 12 -0.29 2.95 -16.81
C ILE A 12 0.49 3.96 -17.67
N ARG A 13 1.13 4.99 -17.07
CA ARG A 13 1.83 6.10 -17.75
C ARG A 13 0.97 6.80 -18.81
N VAL A 14 -0.34 6.87 -18.58
CA VAL A 14 -1.27 7.54 -19.48
C VAL A 14 -1.75 8.82 -18.82
N ASP A 15 -1.67 9.93 -19.56
CA ASP A 15 -2.11 11.24 -19.09
C ASP A 15 -3.60 11.24 -18.78
N VAL A 16 -3.95 11.63 -17.55
CA VAL A 16 -5.34 11.71 -17.05
C VAL A 16 -6.20 12.61 -17.93
N HIS A 17 -5.58 13.61 -18.57
CA HIS A 17 -6.25 14.62 -19.38
C HIS A 17 -6.50 14.19 -20.84
N THR A 18 -5.93 13.08 -21.32
CA THR A 18 -6.09 12.61 -22.71
C THR A 18 -6.92 11.33 -22.84
N ILE A 19 -7.36 10.73 -21.73
CA ILE A 19 -8.15 9.50 -21.77
C ILE A 19 -9.58 9.77 -22.27
N ALA A 20 -9.96 9.07 -23.34
CA ALA A 20 -11.33 9.02 -23.84
C ALA A 20 -12.34 8.56 -22.77
N TRP A 21 -13.49 9.22 -22.70
CA TRP A 21 -14.55 8.98 -21.71
C TRP A 21 -14.92 7.50 -21.51
N TRP A 22 -14.95 6.70 -22.58
CA TRP A 22 -15.27 5.27 -22.49
C TRP A 22 -14.24 4.47 -21.68
N LYS A 23 -12.94 4.77 -21.81
CA LYS A 23 -11.89 4.10 -21.02
C LYS A 23 -12.01 4.48 -19.54
N ASN A 24 -12.32 5.73 -19.24
CA ASN A 24 -12.60 6.18 -17.87
C ASN A 24 -13.82 5.46 -17.28
N ALA A 25 -14.90 5.32 -18.06
CA ALA A 25 -16.11 4.64 -17.64
C ALA A 25 -15.87 3.15 -17.38
N CYS A 26 -15.08 2.47 -18.21
CA CYS A 26 -14.69 1.07 -17.99
C CYS A 26 -13.88 0.88 -16.70
N VAL A 27 -12.88 1.74 -16.44
CA VAL A 27 -12.06 1.66 -15.22
C VAL A 27 -12.90 1.91 -13.96
N CYS A 28 -13.70 2.97 -13.95
CA CYS A 28 -14.58 3.27 -12.83
C CYS A 28 -15.65 2.18 -12.63
N GLY A 29 -16.24 1.67 -13.71
CA GLY A 29 -17.23 0.59 -13.67
C GLY A 29 -16.64 -0.71 -13.12
N PHE A 30 -15.43 -1.07 -13.56
CA PHE A 30 -14.72 -2.24 -13.04
C PHE A 30 -14.38 -2.11 -11.55
N MET A 31 -13.89 -0.94 -11.12
CA MET A 31 -13.64 -0.70 -9.69
C MET A 31 -14.91 -0.75 -8.85
N ALA A 32 -16.02 -0.21 -9.34
CA ALA A 32 -17.31 -0.28 -8.65
C ALA A 32 -17.81 -1.72 -8.56
N LEU A 33 -17.67 -2.51 -9.63
CA LEU A 33 -18.02 -3.92 -9.65
C LEU A 33 -17.19 -4.73 -8.66
N LEU A 34 -15.86 -4.52 -8.62
CA LEU A 34 -14.99 -5.18 -7.64
C LEU A 34 -15.37 -4.80 -6.20
N SER A 35 -15.68 -3.53 -5.93
CA SER A 35 -16.14 -3.09 -4.62
C SER A 35 -17.47 -3.72 -4.22
N LEU A 36 -18.39 -3.90 -5.18
CA LEU A 36 -19.68 -4.56 -4.95
C LEU A 36 -19.49 -6.04 -4.64
N VAL A 37 -18.65 -6.73 -5.43
CA VAL A 37 -18.32 -8.13 -5.20
C VAL A 37 -17.66 -8.32 -3.83
N ALA A 38 -16.65 -7.52 -3.50
CA ALA A 38 -15.99 -7.57 -2.20
C ALA A 38 -16.96 -7.28 -1.05
N GLY A 39 -17.83 -6.28 -1.18
CA GLY A 39 -18.83 -5.98 -0.16
C GLY A 39 -19.92 -7.05 0.01
N LEU A 40 -20.18 -7.85 -1.02
CA LEU A 40 -21.14 -8.96 -0.94
C LEU A 40 -20.58 -10.17 -0.20
N PHE A 41 -19.28 -10.42 -0.32
CA PHE A 41 -18.60 -11.58 0.28
C PHE A 41 -18.05 -11.32 1.68
N ILE A 42 -17.84 -10.06 2.08
CA ILE A 42 -17.22 -9.73 3.36
C ILE A 42 -18.30 -9.37 4.39
N PRO A 43 -18.51 -10.20 5.43
CA PRO A 43 -19.56 -9.99 6.42
C PRO A 43 -19.22 -8.88 7.42
N ASN A 44 -17.92 -8.58 7.64
CA ASN A 44 -17.47 -7.56 8.60
C ASN A 44 -16.55 -6.52 7.98
N ILE A 45 -16.91 -5.24 8.13
CA ILE A 45 -16.09 -4.10 7.69
C ILE A 45 -14.76 -4.02 8.46
N ASN A 46 -14.73 -4.51 9.71
CA ASN A 46 -13.55 -4.46 10.57
C ASN A 46 -12.36 -5.21 9.97
N VAL A 47 -12.61 -6.27 9.23
CA VAL A 47 -11.54 -7.07 8.62
C VAL A 47 -11.04 -6.45 7.34
N VAL A 48 -11.89 -5.77 6.58
CA VAL A 48 -11.43 -4.91 5.49
C VAL A 48 -10.53 -3.80 6.04
N PHE A 49 -10.95 -3.10 7.10
CA PHE A 49 -10.15 -2.03 7.68
C PHE A 49 -8.87 -2.53 8.34
N GLY A 50 -8.90 -3.69 9.00
CA GLY A 50 -7.71 -4.31 9.57
C GLY A 50 -6.71 -4.72 8.49
N LEU A 51 -7.18 -5.35 7.42
CA LEU A 51 -6.32 -5.89 6.37
C LEU A 51 -5.76 -4.76 5.51
N VAL A 52 -6.60 -3.81 5.09
CA VAL A 52 -6.17 -2.61 4.36
C VAL A 52 -5.26 -1.76 5.24
N GLY A 53 -5.63 -1.51 6.50
CA GLY A 53 -4.85 -0.67 7.41
C GLY A 53 -3.50 -1.28 7.76
N GLY A 54 -3.46 -2.57 8.09
CA GLY A 54 -2.23 -3.30 8.42
C GLY A 54 -1.30 -3.42 7.21
N PHE A 55 -1.84 -3.79 6.05
CA PHE A 55 -1.05 -3.92 4.83
C PHE A 55 -0.54 -2.56 4.33
N SER A 56 -1.45 -1.59 4.09
CA SER A 56 -1.07 -0.29 3.53
C SER A 56 -0.27 0.58 4.51
N GLY A 57 -0.62 0.56 5.80
CA GLY A 57 0.08 1.30 6.84
C GLY A 57 1.50 0.76 7.08
N GLY A 58 1.67 -0.56 7.06
CA GLY A 58 2.98 -1.19 7.16
C GLY A 58 3.87 -0.89 5.94
N PHE A 59 3.30 -1.01 4.74
CA PHE A 59 4.05 -0.81 3.50
C PHE A 59 4.43 0.66 3.26
N ILE A 60 3.46 1.58 3.33
CA ILE A 60 3.67 3.00 3.02
C ILE A 60 4.31 3.73 4.21
N GLY A 61 3.94 3.37 5.44
CA GLY A 61 4.39 4.07 6.65
C GLY A 61 5.80 3.69 7.10
N PHE A 62 6.22 2.44 6.89
CA PHE A 62 7.49 1.94 7.44
C PHE A 62 8.43 1.40 6.35
N ILE A 63 7.94 0.50 5.50
CA ILE A 63 8.80 -0.19 4.52
C ILE A 63 9.28 0.77 3.42
N TYR A 64 8.38 1.56 2.83
CA TYR A 64 8.69 2.48 1.74
C TYR A 64 9.72 3.56 2.12
N PRO A 65 9.58 4.32 3.23
CA PRO A 65 10.58 5.31 3.62
C PRO A 65 11.93 4.68 3.97
N ALA A 66 11.94 3.50 4.60
CA ALA A 66 13.18 2.78 4.89
C ALA A 66 13.92 2.38 3.61
N LEU A 67 13.21 1.85 2.61
CA LEU A 67 13.78 1.52 1.31
C LEU A 67 14.22 2.77 0.53
N MET A 68 13.48 3.87 0.63
CA MET A 68 13.82 5.11 -0.06
C MET A 68 15.15 5.68 0.46
N VAL A 69 15.35 5.69 1.79
CA VAL A 69 16.61 6.11 2.41
C VAL A 69 17.76 5.16 2.03
N MET A 70 17.46 3.86 1.91
CA MET A 70 18.44 2.82 1.55
C MET A 70 18.91 2.88 0.09
N TYR A 71 18.03 3.25 -0.84
CA TYR A 71 18.33 3.32 -2.28
C TYR A 71 18.70 4.73 -2.78
N ALA A 72 18.21 5.80 -2.16
CA ALA A 72 18.46 7.18 -2.60
C ALA A 72 19.75 7.78 -2.02
N GLY A 73 20.24 7.29 -0.88
CA GLY A 73 21.53 7.67 -0.31
C GLY A 73 22.60 6.69 -0.79
N SER A 74 23.71 7.16 -1.35
CA SER A 74 24.89 6.36 -1.69
C SER A 74 25.36 5.54 -0.47
N TRP A 75 24.88 4.30 -0.41
CA TRP A 75 24.86 3.49 0.81
C TRP A 75 26.25 2.92 1.10
N SER A 76 27.04 3.69 1.85
CA SER A 76 28.30 3.26 2.44
C SER A 76 28.20 3.39 3.96
N LEU A 77 28.59 2.34 4.70
CA LEU A 77 28.74 2.35 6.17
C LEU A 77 29.57 3.54 6.68
N SER A 78 30.43 4.10 5.82
CA SER A 78 31.29 5.25 6.12
C SER A 78 30.61 6.61 5.96
N SER A 79 29.45 6.70 5.29
CA SER A 79 28.79 7.98 4.94
C SER A 79 27.63 8.34 5.87
N VAL A 80 26.89 7.33 6.37
CA VAL A 80 25.60 7.54 7.07
C VAL A 80 25.70 7.35 8.59
N GLY A 81 26.74 6.68 9.08
CA GLY A 81 26.92 6.39 10.51
C GLY A 81 26.04 5.23 11.03
N TRP A 82 26.53 4.56 12.08
CA TRP A 82 25.92 3.34 12.63
C TRP A 82 24.45 3.52 13.08
N TYR A 83 24.13 4.69 13.67
CA TYR A 83 22.79 4.98 14.19
C TYR A 83 21.72 5.01 13.11
N HIS A 84 22.01 5.64 11.96
CA HIS A 84 21.08 5.68 10.83
C HIS A 84 20.93 4.32 10.17
N TYR A 85 22.02 3.54 10.09
CA TYR A 85 21.96 2.18 9.57
C TYR A 85 21.04 1.29 10.43
N LEU A 86 21.22 1.33 11.75
CA LEU A 86 20.43 0.52 12.68
C LEU A 86 18.95 0.94 12.70
N SER A 87 18.67 2.24 12.67
CA SER A 87 17.29 2.74 12.67
C SER A 87 16.54 2.40 11.38
N THR A 88 17.21 2.41 10.22
CA THR A 88 16.59 2.06 8.94
C THR A 88 16.22 0.57 8.88
N TYR A 89 17.11 -0.32 9.35
CA TYR A 89 16.81 -1.74 9.46
C TYR A 89 15.72 -2.03 10.49
N PHE A 90 15.74 -1.34 11.64
CA PHE A 90 14.69 -1.47 12.65
C PHE A 90 13.32 -1.06 12.11
N LEU A 91 13.23 0.07 11.39
CA LEU A 91 12.01 0.51 10.72
C LEU A 91 11.50 -0.53 9.72
N LEU A 92 12.39 -1.13 8.93
CA LEU A 92 12.02 -2.15 7.96
C LEU A 92 11.46 -3.40 8.65
N ILE A 93 12.12 -3.88 9.71
CA ILE A 93 11.68 -5.04 10.50
C ILE A 93 10.33 -4.77 11.16
N VAL A 94 10.15 -3.62 11.82
CA VAL A 94 8.88 -3.22 12.44
C VAL A 94 7.78 -3.11 11.40
N GLY A 95 8.08 -2.58 10.21
CA GLY A 95 7.15 -2.54 9.08
C GLY A 95 6.70 -3.94 8.65
N VAL A 96 7.62 -4.89 8.49
CA VAL A 96 7.30 -6.28 8.14
C VAL A 96 6.46 -6.96 9.22
N ILE A 97 6.82 -6.78 10.50
CA ILE A 97 6.04 -7.31 11.63
C ILE A 97 4.62 -6.71 11.61
N GLY A 98 4.48 -5.40 11.38
CA GLY A 98 3.19 -4.73 11.28
C GLY A 98 2.31 -5.26 10.15
N VAL A 99 2.88 -5.52 8.98
CA VAL A 99 2.14 -6.12 7.85
C VAL A 99 1.69 -7.54 8.16
N VAL A 100 2.60 -8.39 8.67
CA VAL A 100 2.31 -9.80 8.98
C VAL A 100 1.26 -9.88 10.10
N TRP A 101 1.46 -9.13 11.18
CA TRP A 101 0.55 -9.14 12.32
C TRP A 101 -0.81 -8.51 11.98
N GLY A 102 -0.82 -7.39 11.25
CA GLY A 102 -2.05 -6.72 10.83
C GLY A 102 -2.88 -7.57 9.86
N THR A 103 -2.22 -8.34 8.99
CA THR A 103 -2.89 -9.27 8.09
C THR A 103 -3.39 -10.51 8.85
N ALA A 104 -2.58 -11.05 9.76
CA ALA A 104 -2.95 -12.19 10.60
C ALA A 104 -4.14 -11.85 11.51
N SER A 105 -4.13 -10.71 12.21
CA SER A 105 -5.23 -10.30 13.09
C SER A 105 -6.54 -10.11 12.35
N SER A 106 -6.48 -9.68 11.09
CA SER A 106 -7.65 -9.51 10.23
C SER A 106 -8.22 -10.86 9.79
N ILE A 107 -7.37 -11.84 9.52
CA ILE A 107 -7.81 -13.20 9.16
C ILE A 107 -8.36 -13.93 10.39
N TYR A 108 -7.63 -13.93 11.51
CA TYR A 108 -8.06 -14.55 12.77
C TYR A 108 -9.28 -13.89 13.40
N GLY A 109 -9.59 -12.63 13.04
CA GLY A 109 -10.82 -11.96 13.46
C GLY A 109 -12.09 -12.46 12.77
N GLU A 110 -11.97 -13.17 11.63
CA GLU A 110 -13.12 -13.75 10.90
C GLU A 110 -13.38 -15.24 11.24
N ILE A 111 -12.41 -15.94 11.84
CA ILE A 111 -12.52 -17.38 12.18
C ILE A 111 -13.14 -17.54 13.57
#